data_AF-A0A258CB83-F1
#
_entry.id   AF-A0A258CB83-F1
#
_cell.length_a   1.000
_cell.length_b   1.000
_cell.length_c   1.000
_cell.angle_alpha   90.00
_cell.angle_beta   90.00
_cell.angle_gamma   90.00
#
_symmetry.space_group_name_H-M   'P 1'
#
loop_
_entity.id
_entity.type
_entity.pdbx_description
1 polymer ?
#
loop_
_entity_poly.entity_id
_entity_poly.type
_entity_poly.pdbx_seq_one_letter_code
_entity_poly.pdbx_strand_id
1 'polypeptide(L)'
;MKIFFSLLLLVLALALGYFLLVKPGFLLNTEKSNPAAEGFSRFYSNFRNSVLQGTNRSDFVISLPDGSVELIPQLRRREVQVNPADPAWRGEITRRRFQSGTTLKAQLGQYVQQEEMVLFWTLPRDYVIKQFFETNGSLLEALQELAFTLSPDFKQQVSAWYCPKSRA
;
A
#
# COMPACT_ATOMS: atom_id res chain seq x y z
N MET A 1 -50.82 -0.05 64.15
CA MET A 1 -50.68 0.42 62.76
C MET A 1 -49.24 0.81 62.38
N LYS A 2 -48.50 1.61 63.18
CA LYS A 2 -47.13 2.06 62.85
C LYS A 2 -46.08 0.93 62.70
N ILE A 3 -46.13 -0.08 63.56
CA ILE A 3 -45.17 -1.20 63.56
C ILE A 3 -45.32 -2.06 62.30
N PHE A 4 -46.57 -2.32 61.89
CA PHE A 4 -46.85 -3.10 60.68
C PHE A 4 -46.38 -2.38 59.42
N PHE A 5 -46.53 -1.06 59.37
CA PHE A 5 -46.06 -0.22 58.27
C PHE A 5 -44.52 -0.21 58.20
N SER A 6 -43.82 -0.15 59.34
CA SER A 6 -42.36 -0.22 59.39
C SER A 6 -41.81 -1.58 58.94
N LEU A 7 -42.51 -2.67 59.26
CA LEU A 7 -42.13 -4.03 58.86
C LEU A 7 -42.31 -4.22 57.34
N LEU A 8 -43.40 -3.69 56.79
CA LEU A 8 -43.66 -3.70 55.35
C LEU A 8 -42.57 -2.94 54.56
N LEU A 9 -42.17 -1.77 55.07
CA LEU A 9 -41.14 -0.92 54.45
C LEU A 9 -39.76 -1.60 54.45
N LEU A 10 -39.45 -2.34 55.51
CA LEU A 10 -38.19 -3.07 55.63
C LEU A 10 -38.13 -4.28 54.69
N VAL A 11 -39.24 -5.01 54.54
CA VAL A 11 -39.34 -6.10 53.56
C VAL A 11 -39.23 -5.56 52.13
N LEU A 12 -39.86 -4.42 51.84
CA LEU A 12 -39.77 -3.78 50.53
C LEU A 12 -38.33 -3.36 50.20
N ALA A 13 -37.63 -2.76 51.17
CA ALA A 13 -36.24 -2.33 51.00
C ALA A 13 -35.29 -3.53 50.77
N LEU A 14 -35.48 -4.63 51.49
CA LEU A 14 -34.71 -5.86 51.29
C LEU A 14 -34.98 -6.50 49.92
N ALA A 15 -36.24 -6.54 49.48
CA ALA A 15 -36.61 -7.04 48.16
C ALA A 15 -35.98 -6.19 47.04
N LEU A 16 -35.97 -4.88 47.19
CA LEU A 16 -35.37 -3.94 46.25
C LEU A 16 -33.83 -4.09 46.20
N GLY A 17 -33.19 -4.24 47.37
CA GLY A 17 -31.76 -4.50 47.47
C GLY A 17 -31.36 -5.83 46.83
N TYR A 18 -32.13 -6.89 47.07
CA TYR A 18 -31.93 -8.19 46.43
C TYR A 18 -32.12 -8.10 44.90
N PHE A 19 -33.14 -7.38 44.44
CA PHE A 19 -33.42 -7.19 43.03
C PHE A 19 -32.28 -6.44 42.30
N LEU A 20 -31.69 -5.42 42.93
CA LEU A 20 -30.55 -4.69 42.40
C LEU A 20 -29.26 -5.54 42.34
N LEU A 21 -29.04 -6.43 43.31
CA LEU A 21 -27.91 -7.36 43.32
C LEU A 21 -28.03 -8.45 42.24
N VAL A 22 -29.24 -8.93 41.96
CA VAL A 22 -29.46 -10.00 40.96
C VAL A 22 -29.53 -9.45 39.53
N LYS A 23 -29.95 -8.18 39.34
CA LYS A 23 -30.04 -7.54 38.03
C LYS A 23 -29.37 -6.16 38.00
N PRO A 24 -28.03 -6.10 38.14
CA PRO A 24 -27.29 -4.82 38.10
C PRO A 24 -27.44 -4.08 36.76
N GLY A 25 -27.76 -4.79 35.68
CA GLY A 25 -27.95 -4.22 34.33
C GLY A 25 -29.25 -3.44 34.11
N PHE A 26 -30.19 -3.40 35.07
CA PHE A 26 -31.42 -2.61 34.93
C PHE A 26 -31.19 -1.10 35.04
N LEU A 27 -30.15 -0.67 35.79
CA LEU A 27 -29.82 0.74 35.97
C LEU A 27 -28.87 1.29 34.89
N LEU A 28 -28.22 0.41 34.14
CA LEU A 28 -27.32 0.79 33.05
C LEU A 28 -28.11 0.76 31.75
N ASN A 29 -28.58 1.92 31.32
CA ASN A 29 -28.97 2.14 29.93
C ASN A 29 -27.79 1.72 29.07
N THR A 30 -27.87 0.57 28.43
CA THR A 30 -26.93 0.17 27.39
C THR A 30 -27.07 1.21 26.29
N GLU A 31 -26.10 2.12 26.18
CA GLU A 31 -26.03 3.06 25.06
C GLU A 31 -26.27 2.27 23.77
N LYS A 32 -27.34 2.65 23.08
CA LYS A 32 -27.75 2.02 21.83
C LYS A 32 -26.65 2.36 20.81
N SER A 33 -25.68 1.47 20.68
CA SER A 33 -24.52 1.72 19.83
C SER A 33 -25.01 1.99 18.41
N ASN A 34 -24.62 3.15 17.86
CA ASN A 34 -25.05 3.56 16.53
C ASN A 34 -24.49 2.54 15.51
N PRO A 35 -25.32 1.95 14.63
CA PRO A 35 -24.86 1.02 13.60
C PRO A 35 -23.69 1.56 12.76
N ALA A 36 -23.65 2.88 12.53
CA ALA A 36 -22.55 3.53 11.84
C ALA A 36 -21.24 3.54 12.65
N ALA A 37 -21.31 3.79 13.96
CA ALA A 37 -20.16 3.77 14.86
C ALA A 37 -19.61 2.35 15.04
N GLU A 38 -20.50 1.36 15.10
CA GLU A 38 -20.12 -0.05 15.16
C GLU A 38 -19.47 -0.52 13.84
N GLY A 39 -20.03 -0.13 12.70
CA GLY A 39 -19.43 -0.38 11.38
C GLY A 39 -18.04 0.24 11.23
N PHE A 40 -17.87 1.49 11.66
CA PHE A 40 -16.58 2.19 11.62
C PHE A 40 -15.55 1.57 12.57
N SER A 41 -15.98 1.19 13.78
CA SER A 41 -15.11 0.53 14.76
C SER A 41 -14.67 -0.86 14.28
N ARG A 42 -15.57 -1.62 13.65
CA ARG A 42 -15.24 -2.90 13.00
C ARG A 42 -14.30 -2.72 11.82
N PHE A 43 -14.50 -1.69 11.00
CA PHE A 43 -13.58 -1.38 9.91
C PHE A 43 -12.17 -1.06 10.43
N TYR A 44 -12.06 -0.17 11.42
CA TYR A 44 -10.77 0.20 12.00
C TYR A 44 -10.09 -0.96 12.74
N SER A 45 -10.85 -1.80 13.45
CA SER A 45 -10.29 -2.98 14.11
C SER A 45 -9.77 -3.98 13.08
N ASN A 46 -10.52 -4.24 12.00
CA ASN A 46 -10.09 -5.13 10.93
C ASN A 46 -8.87 -4.57 10.17
N PHE A 47 -8.85 -3.27 9.86
CA PHE A 47 -7.72 -2.60 9.23
C PHE A 47 -6.48 -2.61 10.13
N ARG A 48 -6.64 -2.27 11.41
CA ARG A 48 -5.54 -2.33 12.38
C ARG A 48 -5.02 -3.75 12.54
N ASN A 49 -5.91 -4.73 12.62
CA ASN A 49 -5.54 -6.13 12.74
C ASN A 49 -4.85 -6.64 11.48
N SER A 50 -5.24 -6.21 10.27
CA SER A 50 -4.56 -6.61 9.03
C SER A 50 -3.17 -5.96 8.88
N VAL A 51 -3.00 -4.74 9.40
CA VAL A 51 -1.70 -4.06 9.49
C VAL A 51 -0.81 -4.72 10.55
N LEU A 52 -1.36 -5.09 11.71
CA LEU A 52 -0.63 -5.72 12.82
C LEU A 52 -0.33 -7.21 12.59
N GLN A 53 -1.21 -7.94 11.89
CA GLN A 53 -0.99 -9.33 11.48
C GLN A 53 0.04 -9.46 10.38
N GLY A 54 0.60 -8.35 9.89
CA GLY A 54 1.74 -8.36 9.00
C GLY A 54 1.45 -9.18 7.75
N THR A 55 0.78 -8.57 6.76
CA THR A 55 1.24 -8.88 5.41
C THR A 55 2.70 -8.45 5.41
N ASN A 56 3.61 -9.42 5.52
CA ASN A 56 5.04 -9.18 5.65
C ASN A 56 5.44 -8.24 4.51
N ARG A 57 5.71 -6.97 4.83
CA ARG A 57 6.15 -5.99 3.81
C ARG A 57 7.38 -6.50 3.07
N SER A 58 8.17 -7.38 3.70
CA SER A 58 9.32 -8.07 3.11
C SER A 58 8.98 -8.99 1.94
N ASP A 59 7.77 -9.55 1.87
CA ASP A 59 7.46 -10.60 0.88
C ASP A 59 7.28 -10.01 -0.52
N PHE A 60 7.05 -8.69 -0.61
CA PHE A 60 6.80 -7.99 -1.88
C PHE A 60 7.82 -6.90 -2.18
N VAL A 61 8.85 -6.75 -1.35
CA VAL A 61 9.93 -5.78 -1.55
C VAL A 61 11.25 -6.54 -1.57
N ILE A 62 11.91 -6.55 -2.72
CA ILE A 62 13.19 -7.19 -2.93
C ILE A 62 14.28 -6.15 -2.73
N SER A 63 15.17 -6.37 -1.77
CA SER A 63 16.35 -5.52 -1.57
C SER A 63 17.36 -5.75 -2.69
N LEU A 64 17.82 -4.66 -3.30
CA LEU A 64 18.85 -4.64 -4.34
C LEU A 64 20.04 -3.78 -3.90
N PRO A 65 21.23 -4.03 -4.45
CA PRO A 65 22.33 -3.07 -4.33
C PRO A 65 21.95 -1.73 -4.95
N ASP A 66 22.35 -0.63 -4.31
CA ASP A 66 22.19 0.70 -4.88
C ASP A 66 23.10 0.86 -6.12
N GLY A 67 22.48 1.04 -7.28
CA GLY A 67 23.18 1.17 -8.57
C GLY A 67 23.44 2.61 -8.99
N SER A 68 23.04 3.60 -8.19
CA SER A 68 23.08 5.02 -8.58
C SER A 68 24.48 5.53 -8.90
N VAL A 69 25.50 5.07 -8.16
CA VAL A 69 26.91 5.47 -8.36
C VAL A 69 27.45 5.05 -9.74
N GLU A 70 27.05 3.88 -10.22
CA GLU A 70 27.56 3.29 -11.46
C GLU A 70 26.80 3.71 -12.72
N LEU A 71 25.68 4.45 -12.58
CA LEU A 71 24.81 4.80 -13.70
C LEU A 71 25.53 5.60 -14.79
N ILE A 72 26.17 6.72 -14.42
CA ILE A 72 26.82 7.61 -15.39
C ILE A 72 27.97 6.91 -16.14
N PRO A 73 28.89 6.19 -15.46
CA PRO A 73 29.89 5.37 -16.14
C PRO A 73 29.29 4.33 -17.09
N GLN A 74 28.21 3.64 -16.69
CA GLN A 74 27.54 2.65 -17.53
C GLN A 74 26.92 3.26 -18.79
N LEU A 75 26.21 4.39 -18.65
CA LEU A 75 25.63 5.11 -19.78
C LEU A 75 26.71 5.54 -20.77
N ARG A 76 27.81 6.16 -20.29
CA ARG A 76 28.92 6.61 -21.15
C ARG A 76 29.60 5.46 -21.89
N ARG A 77 29.78 4.31 -21.24
CA ARG A 77 30.30 3.10 -21.92
C ARG A 77 29.36 2.62 -23.02
N ARG A 78 28.05 2.77 -22.83
CA ARG A 78 27.06 2.38 -23.83
C ARG A 78 27.01 3.35 -25.01
N GLU A 79 27.18 4.65 -24.77
CA GLU A 79 27.22 5.67 -25.84
C GLU A 79 28.25 5.38 -26.94
N VAL A 80 29.38 4.75 -26.60
CA VAL A 80 30.41 4.38 -27.59
C VAL A 80 30.16 3.03 -28.28
N GLN A 81 29.18 2.26 -27.81
CA GLN A 81 28.86 0.92 -28.31
C GLN A 81 27.59 0.87 -29.17
N VAL A 82 26.75 1.90 -29.11
CA VAL A 82 25.46 1.93 -29.80
C VAL A 82 25.30 3.17 -30.64
N ASN A 83 24.50 3.05 -31.70
CA ASN A 83 24.01 4.22 -32.42
C ASN A 83 22.98 4.95 -31.55
N PRO A 84 23.02 6.29 -31.46
CA PRO A 84 22.00 7.05 -30.75
C PRO A 84 20.58 6.77 -31.27
N ALA A 85 19.61 6.71 -30.37
CA ALA A 85 18.19 6.67 -30.72
C ALA A 85 17.67 8.09 -31.03
N ASP A 86 16.46 8.16 -31.59
CA ASP A 86 15.78 9.42 -31.88
C ASP A 86 15.58 10.23 -30.58
N PRO A 87 16.08 11.48 -30.48
CA PRO A 87 15.87 12.33 -29.32
C PRO A 87 14.39 12.58 -28.96
N ALA A 88 13.48 12.46 -29.92
CA ALA A 88 12.05 12.61 -29.72
C ALA A 88 11.33 11.31 -29.32
N TRP A 89 12.03 10.18 -29.25
CA TRP A 89 11.44 8.90 -28.86
C TRP A 89 10.79 8.97 -27.48
N ARG A 90 9.57 8.44 -27.40
CA ARG A 90 8.80 8.24 -26.15
C ARG A 90 8.39 6.79 -25.94
N GLY A 91 8.50 5.99 -26.99
CA GLY A 91 8.01 4.64 -27.08
C GLY A 91 6.60 4.51 -27.64
N GLU A 92 6.20 3.28 -27.93
CA GLU A 92 4.92 2.98 -28.57
C GLU A 92 3.74 3.28 -27.64
N ILE A 93 2.67 3.88 -28.17
CA ILE A 93 1.44 4.11 -27.41
C ILE A 93 0.63 2.80 -27.40
N THR A 94 0.64 2.11 -26.25
CA THR A 94 -0.05 0.84 -26.10
C THR A 94 -0.43 0.57 -24.65
N ARG A 95 -1.26 -0.46 -24.44
CA ARG A 95 -1.60 -0.97 -23.11
C ARG A 95 -0.55 -1.95 -22.63
N ARG A 96 0.16 -1.61 -21.55
CA ARG A 96 1.17 -2.46 -20.91
C ARG A 96 0.58 -3.13 -19.69
N ARG A 97 0.80 -4.45 -19.57
CA ARG A 97 0.13 -5.34 -18.61
C ARG A 97 1.09 -5.82 -17.54
N PHE A 98 0.91 -5.34 -16.33
CA PHE A 98 1.72 -5.74 -15.20
C PHE A 98 1.12 -6.95 -14.49
N GLN A 99 1.81 -8.08 -14.50
CA GLN A 99 1.30 -9.38 -14.05
C GLN A 99 1.61 -9.61 -12.57
N SER A 100 0.62 -10.08 -11.81
CA SER A 100 0.83 -10.47 -10.41
C SER A 100 1.92 -11.52 -10.26
N GLY A 101 2.71 -11.42 -9.19
CA GLY A 101 3.79 -12.37 -8.87
C GLY A 101 5.09 -12.14 -9.64
N THR A 102 5.11 -11.23 -10.62
CA THR A 102 6.34 -10.75 -11.26
C THR A 102 6.85 -9.47 -10.59
N THR A 103 8.00 -8.94 -11.02
CA THR A 103 8.55 -7.68 -10.47
C THR A 103 8.44 -6.53 -11.46
N LEU A 104 8.35 -5.30 -10.93
CA LEU A 104 8.32 -4.08 -11.75
C LEU A 104 9.56 -3.99 -12.64
N LYS A 105 10.76 -4.20 -12.08
CA LYS A 105 12.01 -4.18 -12.85
C LYS A 105 12.01 -5.18 -13.99
N ALA A 106 11.53 -6.40 -13.75
CA ALA A 106 11.52 -7.46 -14.76
C ALA A 106 10.58 -7.12 -15.93
N GLN A 107 9.33 -6.73 -15.65
CA GLN A 107 8.38 -6.42 -16.71
C GLN A 107 8.72 -5.13 -17.46
N LEU A 108 9.17 -4.09 -16.76
CA LEU A 108 9.69 -2.88 -17.42
C LEU A 108 10.89 -3.21 -18.30
N GLY A 109 11.81 -4.05 -17.82
CA GLY A 109 12.94 -4.52 -18.61
C GLY A 109 12.49 -5.20 -19.91
N GLN A 110 11.45 -6.02 -19.87
CA GLN A 110 10.88 -6.65 -21.06
C GLN A 110 10.30 -5.63 -22.04
N TYR A 111 9.49 -4.67 -21.56
CA TYR A 111 8.92 -3.63 -22.43
C TYR A 111 9.99 -2.74 -23.06
N VAL A 112 11.00 -2.38 -22.29
CA VAL A 112 12.13 -1.58 -22.77
C VAL A 112 12.93 -2.36 -23.83
N GLN A 113 13.17 -3.65 -23.62
CA GLN A 113 13.85 -4.50 -24.61
C GLN A 113 13.04 -4.69 -25.91
N GLN A 114 11.70 -4.80 -25.81
CA GLN A 114 10.82 -4.90 -26.99
C GLN A 114 10.91 -3.68 -27.89
N GLU A 115 11.22 -2.52 -27.32
CA GLU A 115 11.43 -1.27 -28.05
C GLU A 115 12.92 -1.01 -28.35
N GLU A 116 13.75 -2.06 -28.26
CA GLU A 116 15.20 -2.07 -28.51
C GLU A 116 16.03 -1.12 -27.61
N MET A 117 15.49 -0.80 -26.45
CA MET A 117 16.10 0.06 -25.44
C MET A 117 16.66 -0.79 -24.30
N VAL A 118 17.41 -0.17 -23.37
CA VAL A 118 17.93 -0.86 -22.17
C VAL A 118 17.55 -0.11 -20.90
N LEU A 119 16.96 -0.84 -19.94
CA LEU A 119 16.60 -0.29 -18.64
C LEU A 119 17.78 -0.30 -17.67
N PHE A 120 18.18 0.88 -17.19
CA PHE A 120 19.08 0.99 -16.04
C PHE A 120 18.29 1.21 -14.76
N TRP A 121 18.11 0.14 -14.00
CA TRP A 121 17.46 0.18 -12.69
C TRP A 121 18.48 0.45 -11.58
N THR A 122 18.44 1.65 -11.00
CA THR A 122 19.39 2.08 -9.96
C THR A 122 18.81 2.04 -8.55
N LEU A 123 17.50 1.80 -8.41
CA LEU A 123 16.85 1.83 -7.12
C LEU A 123 17.32 0.65 -6.25
N PRO A 124 17.59 0.87 -4.94
CA PRO A 124 18.04 -0.17 -4.01
C PRO A 124 16.95 -1.18 -3.64
N ARG A 125 15.80 -1.13 -4.31
CA ARG A 125 14.66 -2.01 -4.10
C ARG A 125 13.97 -2.29 -5.43
N ASP A 126 13.32 -3.44 -5.52
CA ASP A 126 12.35 -3.80 -6.55
C ASP A 126 11.08 -4.33 -5.88
N TYR A 127 9.97 -4.32 -6.59
CA TYR A 127 8.64 -4.58 -6.03
C TYR A 127 7.97 -5.71 -6.77
N VAL A 128 7.48 -6.68 -6.02
CA VAL A 128 6.62 -7.75 -6.53
C VAL A 128 5.22 -7.19 -6.71
N ILE A 129 4.68 -7.37 -7.91
CA ILE A 129 3.34 -6.90 -8.27
C ILE A 129 2.32 -7.77 -7.54
N LYS A 130 1.54 -7.15 -6.64
CA LYS A 130 0.53 -7.85 -5.84
C LYS A 130 -0.70 -8.20 -6.66
N GLN A 131 -1.16 -7.24 -7.44
CA GLN A 131 -2.38 -7.33 -8.23
C GLN A 131 -2.09 -6.85 -9.64
N PHE A 132 -2.70 -7.52 -10.61
CA PHE A 132 -2.62 -7.15 -12.00
C PHE A 132 -3.07 -5.70 -12.19
N PHE A 133 -2.32 -4.95 -12.99
CA PHE A 133 -2.72 -3.62 -13.43
C PHE A 133 -2.24 -3.36 -14.86
N GLU A 134 -2.82 -2.35 -15.49
CA GLU A 134 -2.41 -1.92 -16.82
C GLU A 134 -2.08 -0.43 -16.79
N THR A 135 -1.12 -0.02 -17.61
CA THR A 135 -0.90 1.39 -17.94
C THR A 135 -1.23 1.60 -19.43
N ASN A 136 -1.65 2.82 -19.77
CA ASN A 136 -1.96 3.18 -21.15
C ASN A 136 -1.19 4.44 -21.51
N GLY A 137 -0.43 4.39 -22.59
CA GLY A 137 0.43 5.50 -23.02
C GLY A 137 1.71 5.00 -23.65
N SER A 138 2.66 5.92 -23.80
CA SER A 138 4.02 5.62 -24.23
C SER A 138 4.82 4.89 -23.13
N LEU A 139 5.91 4.23 -23.49
CA LEU A 139 6.76 3.53 -22.53
C LEU A 139 7.38 4.48 -21.51
N LEU A 140 7.81 5.66 -21.96
CA LEU A 140 8.39 6.66 -21.08
C LEU A 140 7.36 7.22 -20.08
N GLU A 141 6.11 7.44 -20.51
CA GLU A 141 5.03 7.85 -19.60
C GLU A 141 4.78 6.78 -18.53
N ALA A 142 4.71 5.50 -18.92
CA ALA A 142 4.55 4.41 -17.95
C ALA A 142 5.71 4.34 -16.93
N LEU A 143 6.95 4.55 -17.38
CA LEU A 143 8.12 4.62 -16.50
C LEU A 143 8.05 5.82 -15.53
N GLN A 144 7.62 6.98 -16.02
CA GLN A 144 7.50 8.20 -15.21
C GLN A 144 6.36 8.12 -14.20
N GLU A 145 5.22 7.57 -14.59
CA GLU A 145 4.10 7.30 -13.69
C GLU A 145 4.54 6.37 -12.56
N LEU A 146 5.18 5.24 -12.89
CA LEU A 146 5.70 4.31 -11.88
C LEU A 146 6.78 4.95 -10.99
N ALA A 147 7.69 5.75 -11.54
CA ALA A 147 8.68 6.49 -10.77
C ALA A 147 8.01 7.44 -9.76
N PHE A 148 6.97 8.17 -10.18
CA PHE A 148 6.19 9.03 -9.31
C PHE A 148 5.48 8.22 -8.21
N THR A 149 4.81 7.12 -8.57
CA THR A 149 4.12 6.24 -7.62
C THR A 149 5.06 5.62 -6.58
N LEU A 150 6.29 5.28 -6.98
CA LEU A 150 7.29 4.69 -6.09
C LEU A 150 8.01 5.73 -5.22
N SER A 151 8.00 7.01 -5.60
CA SER A 151 8.74 8.08 -4.91
C SER A 151 8.54 8.14 -3.38
N PRO A 152 7.32 7.95 -2.82
CA PRO A 152 7.11 7.98 -1.37
C PRO A 152 7.91 6.94 -0.56
N ASP A 153 8.39 5.88 -1.21
CA ASP A 153 9.17 4.82 -0.55
C ASP A 153 10.66 5.15 -0.42
N PHE A 154 11.10 6.29 -0.97
CA PHE A 154 12.50 6.70 -1.01
C PHE A 154 12.69 8.07 -0.35
N LYS A 155 13.91 8.33 0.13
CA LYS A 155 14.27 9.63 0.73
C LYS A 155 14.30 10.76 -0.30
N GLN A 156 14.59 10.42 -1.55
CA GLN A 156 14.67 11.33 -2.68
C GLN A 156 13.62 10.94 -3.70
N GLN A 157 13.15 11.91 -4.47
CA GLN A 157 12.18 11.68 -5.53
C GLN A 157 12.76 10.74 -6.59
N VAL A 158 12.02 9.69 -6.91
CA VAL A 158 12.39 8.75 -7.98
C VAL A 158 11.99 9.37 -9.31
N SER A 159 12.87 9.27 -10.29
CA SER A 159 12.65 9.81 -11.63
C SER A 159 13.07 8.81 -12.70
N ALA A 160 12.39 8.86 -13.84
CA ALA A 160 12.72 8.08 -15.02
C ALA A 160 13.12 9.03 -16.16
N TRP A 161 14.21 8.69 -16.82
CA TRP A 161 14.82 9.49 -17.89
C TRP A 161 15.07 8.64 -19.10
N TYR A 162 14.95 9.26 -20.28
CA TYR A 162 15.39 8.69 -21.54
C TYR A 162 16.71 9.35 -21.95
N CYS A 163 17.70 8.53 -22.29
CA CYS A 163 19.03 8.90 -22.72
C CYS A 163 19.26 8.45 -24.18
N PRO A 164 19.02 9.33 -25.17
CA PRO A 164 19.07 8.97 -26.59
C PRO A 164 20.42 8.42 -27.04
N LYS A 165 21.51 9.05 -26.59
CA LYS A 165 22.88 8.67 -26.96
C LYS A 165 23.24 7.25 -26.55
N SER A 166 22.66 6.78 -25.44
CA SER A 166 22.91 5.47 -24.89
C SER A 166 21.77 4.49 -25.11
N ARG A 167 20.78 4.76 -25.98
CA ARG A 167 19.51 4.01 -26.16
C ARG A 167 19.02 3.34 -24.85
N ALA A 168 18.81 4.17 -23.83
CA ALA A 168 18.44 3.73 -22.48
C ALA A 168 17.41 4.64 -21.83
#